data_AF-A0AAV8ZQ57-F1
#
_entry.id   AF-A0AAV8ZQ57-F1
#
_cell.length_a   1.000
_cell.length_b   1.000
_cell.length_c   1.000
_cell.angle_alpha   90.00
_cell.angle_beta   90.00
_cell.angle_gamma   90.00
#
_symmetry.space_group_name_H-M   'P 1'
#
loop_
_entity.id
_entity.type
_entity.pdbx_description
1 polymer ?
#
loop_
_entity_poly.entity_id
_entity_poly.type
_entity_poly.pdbx_seq_one_letter_code
_entity_poly.pdbx_strand_id
1 'polypeptide(L)'
;MDETMCPEVTKKPRKRKQTGRMRDAAKKMRTQTHETGEDCKCTKLKCFQNINVEEQRIIIKEFNVLPTYDSQNSYSCGLIESHLVKRRRNRERHEYAAFHNYSYKYKVRLIREDKLVEVPICYKAMISLHGITPRRLQTILNQMTTHGKVLSDKRGRHKNRPHALSQNTLTKVHEHIQSLQGRKSHYSLNKSEKLYLPDELSVKKLHEMYLEKFKSFPISYHSYRKIFVTDYNISFGYPRYDTCSKCDEFTSQESILKKEDSRS
;
A
#
# COMPACT_ATOMS: atom_id res chain seq x y z
N MET A 1 -14.56 -12.17 48.55
CA MET A 1 -14.49 -13.03 47.36
C MET A 1 -14.44 -12.08 46.17
N ASP A 2 -13.24 -11.64 45.82
CA ASP A 2 -13.05 -10.72 44.70
C ASP A 2 -12.81 -11.60 43.48
N GLU A 3 -13.83 -11.77 42.64
CA GLU A 3 -13.70 -12.48 41.37
C GLU A 3 -12.70 -11.70 40.51
N THR A 4 -11.44 -12.14 40.51
CA THR A 4 -10.43 -11.63 39.59
C THR A 4 -10.84 -11.96 38.16
N MET A 5 -11.64 -11.09 37.54
CA MET A 5 -11.97 -11.17 36.13
C MET A 5 -10.65 -11.07 35.34
N CYS A 6 -10.21 -12.20 34.78
CA CYS A 6 -9.07 -12.23 33.88
C CYS A 6 -9.33 -11.30 32.69
N PRO A 7 -8.43 -10.35 32.36
CA PRO A 7 -8.66 -9.44 31.26
C PRO A 7 -8.72 -10.19 29.92
N GLU A 8 -9.77 -9.92 29.15
CA GLU A 8 -9.97 -10.53 27.83
C GLU A 8 -8.92 -10.10 26.80
N VAL A 9 -8.57 -11.04 25.90
CA VAL A 9 -7.68 -10.77 24.77
C VAL A 9 -8.44 -10.01 23.69
N THR A 10 -8.12 -8.72 23.55
CA THR A 10 -8.71 -7.85 22.53
C THR A 10 -7.79 -7.70 21.32
N LYS A 11 -8.38 -7.49 20.13
CA LYS A 11 -7.67 -7.28 18.86
C LYS A 11 -7.06 -5.88 18.79
N LYS A 12 -6.03 -5.65 19.61
CA LYS A 12 -5.28 -4.39 19.68
C LYS A 12 -3.83 -4.62 19.24
N PRO A 13 -3.46 -4.24 18.02
CA PRO A 13 -2.11 -4.45 17.52
C PRO A 13 -1.11 -3.52 18.19
N ARG A 14 0.17 -3.93 18.28
CA ARG A 14 1.26 -3.03 18.70
C ARG A 14 1.37 -1.86 17.73
N LYS A 15 1.32 -0.62 18.22
CA LYS A 15 1.62 0.59 17.43
C LYS A 15 3.09 0.54 16.99
N ARG A 16 3.36 0.08 15.76
CA ARG A 16 4.70 0.13 15.17
C ARG A 16 4.94 1.53 14.62
N LYS A 17 6.09 2.14 14.94
CA LYS A 17 6.52 3.39 14.27
C LYS A 17 6.61 3.12 12.76
N GLN A 18 5.94 3.93 11.96
CA GLN A 18 6.00 3.83 10.51
C GLN A 18 7.29 4.49 10.03
N THR A 19 8.39 3.75 10.03
CA THR A 19 9.59 4.16 9.31
C THR A 19 9.32 4.02 7.81
N GLY A 20 9.50 5.10 7.03
CA GLY A 20 9.31 5.07 5.58
C GLY A 20 10.07 3.90 4.95
N ARG A 21 9.43 3.12 4.06
CA ARG A 21 10.09 1.97 3.43
C ARG A 21 10.99 2.49 2.31
N MET A 22 12.23 1.98 2.22
CA MET A 22 13.14 2.31 1.10
C MET A 22 12.48 2.07 -0.27
N ARG A 23 11.63 1.03 -0.37
CA ARG A 23 10.85 0.74 -1.59
C ARG A 23 9.94 1.90 -2.00
N ASP A 24 9.31 2.58 -1.04
CA ASP A 24 8.38 3.67 -1.32
C ASP A 24 9.15 4.91 -1.77
N ALA A 25 10.31 5.19 -1.16
CA ALA A 25 11.24 6.22 -1.62
C ALA A 25 11.75 5.94 -3.05
N ALA A 26 12.20 4.72 -3.34
CA ALA A 26 12.65 4.32 -4.67
C ALA A 26 11.52 4.37 -5.73
N LYS A 27 10.27 4.13 -5.34
CA LYS A 27 9.11 4.30 -6.21
C LYS A 27 8.87 5.77 -6.55
N LYS A 28 8.99 6.65 -5.55
CA LYS A 28 8.88 8.09 -5.73
C LYS A 28 9.98 8.61 -6.65
N MET A 29 11.25 8.27 -6.38
CA MET A 29 12.38 8.68 -7.22
C MET A 29 12.18 8.28 -8.69
N ARG A 30 11.84 7.01 -8.98
CA ARG A 30 11.59 6.56 -10.36
C ARG A 30 10.46 7.29 -11.08
N THR A 31 9.51 7.87 -10.35
CA THR A 31 8.39 8.60 -10.95
C THR A 31 8.79 10.05 -11.29
N GLN A 32 9.84 10.59 -10.65
CA GLN A 32 10.22 12.00 -10.71
C GLN A 32 11.55 12.25 -11.45
N THR A 33 12.08 11.26 -12.15
CA THR A 33 13.37 11.31 -12.87
C THR A 33 13.17 11.15 -14.38
N HIS A 34 12.08 11.69 -14.94
CA HIS A 34 11.93 11.72 -16.40
C HIS A 34 12.86 12.77 -17.01
N GLU A 35 13.36 12.49 -18.20
CA GLU A 35 14.25 13.38 -18.95
C GLU A 35 13.64 13.68 -20.31
N THR A 36 13.89 14.88 -20.83
CA THR A 36 13.50 15.24 -22.18
C THR A 36 14.27 14.37 -23.17
N GLY A 37 13.56 13.75 -24.11
CA GLY A 37 14.16 12.90 -25.13
C GLY A 37 14.71 13.69 -26.34
N GLU A 38 14.96 12.97 -27.42
CA GLU A 38 15.45 13.54 -28.68
C GLU A 38 14.41 14.42 -29.39
N ASP A 39 14.89 15.33 -30.25
CA ASP A 39 14.02 16.13 -31.12
C ASP A 39 13.11 15.23 -31.96
N CYS A 40 11.82 15.56 -31.97
CA CYS A 40 10.81 14.92 -32.79
C CYS A 40 11.05 15.04 -34.32
N LYS A 41 11.93 15.94 -34.75
CA LYS A 41 12.31 16.25 -36.15
C LYS A 41 11.10 16.57 -37.04
N CYS A 42 10.03 17.14 -36.47
CA CYS A 42 8.81 17.39 -37.22
C CYS A 42 8.89 18.70 -38.01
N THR A 43 8.59 18.64 -39.31
CA THR A 43 8.71 19.79 -40.23
C THR A 43 7.52 20.73 -40.18
N LYS A 44 6.32 20.21 -39.88
CA LYS A 44 5.06 20.97 -39.88
C LYS A 44 4.91 21.90 -38.68
N LEU A 45 5.12 21.35 -37.48
CA LEU A 45 4.93 22.09 -36.22
C LEU A 45 6.25 22.60 -35.63
N LYS A 46 7.39 22.11 -36.14
CA LYS A 46 8.74 22.53 -35.72
C LYS A 46 8.88 22.59 -34.19
N CYS A 47 8.37 21.56 -33.49
CA CYS A 47 8.11 21.65 -32.05
C CYS A 47 9.33 22.02 -31.21
N PHE A 48 10.49 21.43 -31.47
CA PHE A 48 11.73 21.72 -30.73
C PHE A 48 12.43 23.02 -31.17
N GLN A 49 12.00 23.62 -32.29
CA GLN A 49 12.45 24.96 -32.69
C GLN A 49 11.56 26.04 -32.05
N ASN A 50 10.26 25.75 -31.92
CA ASN A 50 9.29 26.67 -31.33
C ASN A 50 9.31 26.67 -29.79
N ILE A 51 9.87 25.63 -29.17
CA ILE A 51 10.01 25.49 -27.72
C ILE A 51 11.49 25.53 -27.40
N ASN A 52 11.94 26.60 -26.74
CA ASN A 52 13.36 26.78 -26.43
C ASN A 52 13.84 25.82 -25.33
N VAL A 53 15.14 25.71 -25.12
CA VAL A 53 15.73 24.74 -24.18
C VAL A 53 15.27 25.00 -22.73
N GLU A 54 15.09 26.26 -22.31
CA GLU A 54 14.61 26.58 -20.96
C GLU A 54 13.15 26.18 -20.77
N GLU A 55 12.29 26.41 -21.76
CA GLU A 55 10.89 25.97 -21.79
C GLU A 55 10.80 24.44 -21.73
N GLN A 56 11.66 23.73 -22.46
CA GLN A 56 11.75 22.26 -22.38
C GLN A 56 12.09 21.79 -20.96
N ARG A 57 13.06 22.44 -20.31
CA ARG A 57 13.42 22.15 -18.90
C ARG A 57 12.28 22.43 -17.93
N ILE A 58 11.51 23.48 -18.16
CA ILE A 58 10.32 23.79 -17.34
C ILE A 58 9.27 22.69 -17.51
N ILE A 59 8.94 22.30 -18.73
CA ILE A 59 7.94 21.24 -19.02
C ILE A 59 8.29 19.95 -18.28
N ILE A 60 9.53 19.46 -18.42
CA ILE A 60 9.94 18.20 -17.77
C ILE A 60 10.02 18.34 -16.25
N LYS A 61 10.44 19.50 -15.74
CA LYS A 61 10.47 19.79 -14.30
C LYS A 61 9.08 19.74 -13.69
N GLU A 62 8.10 20.41 -14.31
CA GLU A 62 6.70 20.39 -13.87
C GLU A 62 6.12 18.96 -13.88
N PHE A 63 6.43 18.19 -14.93
CA PHE A 63 6.03 16.79 -15.01
C PHE A 63 6.62 15.93 -13.88
N ASN A 64 7.88 16.17 -13.52
CA ASN A 64 8.59 15.45 -12.44
C ASN A 64 8.18 15.88 -11.04
N VAL A 65 7.62 17.08 -10.86
CA VAL A 65 7.04 17.50 -9.57
C VAL A 65 5.84 16.63 -9.20
N LEU A 66 5.10 16.10 -10.20
CA LEU A 66 3.93 15.27 -9.97
C LEU A 66 4.31 13.97 -9.22
N PRO A 67 3.69 13.70 -8.06
CA PRO A 67 4.17 12.66 -7.15
C PRO A 67 3.81 11.23 -7.57
N THR A 68 2.81 11.06 -8.43
CA THR A 68 2.27 9.75 -8.78
C THR A 68 2.12 9.55 -10.28
N TYR A 69 2.16 8.28 -10.70
CA TYR A 69 1.89 7.88 -12.08
C TYR A 69 0.50 8.34 -12.55
N ASP A 70 -0.49 8.31 -11.66
CA ASP A 70 -1.86 8.72 -11.94
C ASP A 70 -1.95 10.24 -12.14
N SER A 71 -1.34 11.04 -11.26
CA SER A 71 -1.28 12.50 -11.44
C SER A 71 -0.59 12.92 -12.73
N GLN A 72 0.48 12.23 -13.13
CA GLN A 72 1.15 12.46 -14.41
C GLN A 72 0.25 12.14 -15.61
N ASN A 73 -0.50 11.03 -15.57
CA ASN A 73 -1.39 10.69 -16.67
C ASN A 73 -2.59 11.67 -16.76
N SER A 74 -3.12 12.12 -15.62
CA SER A 74 -4.15 13.17 -15.57
C SER A 74 -3.64 14.49 -16.12
N TYR A 75 -2.40 14.87 -15.79
CA TYR A 75 -1.74 16.03 -16.39
C TYR A 75 -1.62 15.89 -17.91
N SER A 76 -1.09 14.77 -18.41
CA SER A 76 -0.98 14.51 -19.86
C SER A 76 -2.35 14.51 -20.55
N CYS A 77 -3.39 13.99 -19.91
CA CYS A 77 -4.76 14.04 -20.41
C CYS A 77 -5.25 15.48 -20.63
N GLY A 78 -4.90 16.40 -19.73
CA GLY A 78 -5.24 17.82 -19.87
C GLY A 78 -4.55 18.54 -21.03
N LEU A 79 -3.52 17.92 -21.61
CA LEU A 79 -2.77 18.42 -22.76
C LEU A 79 -3.20 17.78 -24.10
N ILE A 80 -4.26 16.98 -24.08
CA ILE A 80 -4.74 16.21 -25.23
C ILE A 80 -6.19 16.59 -25.51
N GLU A 81 -6.49 16.88 -26.77
CA GLU A 81 -7.85 17.06 -27.27
C GLU A 81 -8.19 15.93 -28.25
N SER A 82 -9.28 15.21 -27.99
CA SER A 82 -9.79 14.15 -28.87
C SER A 82 -10.94 14.66 -29.74
N HIS A 83 -10.93 14.30 -31.02
CA HIS A 83 -11.98 14.62 -31.97
C HIS A 83 -12.45 13.36 -32.72
N LEU A 84 -13.75 13.22 -32.94
CA LEU A 84 -14.27 12.13 -33.78
C LEU A 84 -13.82 12.30 -35.24
N VAL A 85 -13.41 11.20 -35.87
CA VAL A 85 -13.02 11.20 -37.29
C VAL A 85 -14.28 11.34 -38.16
N LYS A 86 -14.44 12.52 -38.77
CA LYS A 86 -15.63 12.88 -39.58
C LYS A 86 -15.69 12.21 -40.95
N ARG A 87 -14.55 11.89 -41.57
CA ARG A 87 -14.48 11.31 -42.91
C ARG A 87 -13.55 10.11 -42.92
N ARG A 88 -14.04 8.98 -43.46
CA ARG A 88 -13.29 7.74 -43.63
C ARG A 88 -13.09 7.48 -45.12
N ARG A 89 -11.92 6.99 -45.52
CA ARG A 89 -11.61 6.52 -46.87
C ARG A 89 -11.10 5.08 -46.80
N ASN A 90 -11.89 4.18 -46.20
CA ASN A 90 -11.44 2.80 -46.08
C ASN A 90 -11.72 2.02 -47.37
N ARG A 91 -10.82 1.12 -47.74
CA ARG A 91 -10.97 0.23 -48.90
C ARG A 91 -11.64 -1.10 -48.54
N GLU A 92 -11.58 -1.49 -47.27
CA GLU A 92 -12.16 -2.74 -46.76
C GLU A 92 -13.65 -2.60 -46.41
N ARG A 93 -14.39 -3.71 -46.49
CA ARG A 93 -15.79 -3.80 -46.03
C ARG A 93 -15.87 -3.49 -44.54
N HIS A 94 -16.96 -2.85 -44.14
CA HIS A 94 -17.17 -2.30 -42.80
C HIS A 94 -17.04 -3.33 -41.67
N GLU A 95 -17.42 -4.59 -41.91
CA GLU A 95 -17.40 -5.67 -40.90
C GLU A 95 -16.00 -6.09 -40.44
N TYR A 96 -14.97 -5.93 -41.29
CA TYR A 96 -13.60 -6.38 -40.99
C TYR A 96 -12.64 -5.23 -40.68
N ALA A 97 -13.12 -3.99 -40.84
CA ALA A 97 -12.31 -2.79 -40.77
C ALA A 97 -11.99 -2.37 -39.32
N ALA A 98 -10.71 -2.30 -38.98
CA ALA A 98 -10.26 -1.69 -37.72
C ALA A 98 -10.29 -0.14 -37.84
N PHE A 99 -11.40 0.48 -37.45
CA PHE A 99 -11.56 1.93 -37.59
C PHE A 99 -10.78 2.73 -36.53
N HIS A 100 -10.00 3.70 -36.99
CA HIS A 100 -9.48 4.77 -36.14
C HIS A 100 -10.59 5.79 -35.87
N ASN A 101 -11.27 5.67 -34.72
CA ASN A 101 -12.47 6.46 -34.42
C ASN A 101 -12.19 7.91 -34.01
N TYR A 102 -10.99 8.18 -33.47
CA TYR A 102 -10.66 9.46 -32.85
C TYR A 102 -9.34 10.01 -33.38
N SER A 103 -9.28 11.27 -33.80
CA SER A 103 -8.02 11.99 -34.00
C SER A 103 -7.66 12.78 -32.74
N TYR A 104 -6.37 13.05 -32.55
CA TYR A 104 -5.87 13.71 -31.34
C TYR A 104 -5.03 14.94 -31.69
N LYS A 105 -5.23 16.03 -30.96
CA LYS A 105 -4.34 17.19 -30.93
C LYS A 105 -3.61 17.23 -29.60
N TYR A 106 -2.36 17.66 -29.64
CA TYR A 106 -1.48 17.73 -28.49
C TYR A 106 -1.01 19.18 -28.32
N LYS A 107 -0.89 19.62 -27.08
CA LYS A 107 -0.41 20.96 -26.74
C LYS A 107 0.47 20.94 -25.51
N VAL A 108 1.27 21.98 -25.32
CA VAL A 108 1.94 22.30 -24.06
C VAL A 108 1.53 23.69 -23.61
N ARG A 109 1.55 23.91 -22.29
CA ARG A 109 1.22 25.19 -21.66
C ARG A 109 2.53 25.84 -21.21
N LEU A 110 2.78 27.06 -21.67
CA LEU A 110 3.99 27.81 -21.38
C LEU A 110 3.60 29.21 -20.91
N ILE A 111 4.44 29.84 -20.08
CA ILE A 111 4.30 31.25 -19.71
C ILE A 111 5.29 32.04 -20.57
N ARG A 112 4.76 32.95 -21.42
CA ARG A 112 5.56 33.89 -22.21
C ARG A 112 5.06 35.29 -21.90
N GLU A 113 5.95 36.19 -21.51
CA GLU A 113 5.60 37.57 -21.13
C GLU A 113 4.46 37.61 -20.10
N ASP A 114 4.56 36.79 -19.05
CA ASP A 114 3.56 36.61 -17.98
C ASP A 114 2.16 36.17 -18.43
N LYS A 115 2.02 35.68 -19.67
CA LYS A 115 0.76 35.15 -20.21
C LYS A 115 0.86 33.66 -20.47
N LEU A 116 -0.23 32.96 -20.15
CA LEU A 116 -0.39 31.55 -20.51
C LEU A 116 -0.60 31.41 -22.02
N VAL A 117 0.31 30.68 -22.66
CA VAL A 117 0.27 30.36 -24.09
C VAL A 117 0.19 28.85 -24.27
N GLU A 118 -0.76 28.40 -25.08
CA GLU A 118 -0.86 26.99 -25.50
C GLU A 118 -0.16 26.80 -26.85
N VAL A 119 0.93 26.03 -26.87
CA VAL A 119 1.70 25.74 -28.08
C VAL A 119 1.32 24.37 -28.63
N PRO A 120 0.83 24.26 -29.89
CA PRO A 120 0.49 22.98 -30.48
C PRO A 120 1.76 22.17 -30.78
N ILE A 121 1.73 20.88 -30.44
CA ILE A 121 2.85 19.96 -30.63
C ILE A 121 2.42 18.67 -31.33
N CYS A 122 3.39 17.92 -31.85
CA CYS A 122 3.13 16.61 -32.45
C CYS A 122 3.18 15.49 -31.39
N TYR A 123 2.65 14.32 -31.76
CA TYR A 123 2.68 13.12 -30.91
C TYR A 123 4.09 12.77 -30.40
N LYS A 124 5.10 12.83 -31.27
CA LYS A 124 6.50 12.55 -30.92
C LYS A 124 7.07 13.58 -29.94
N ALA A 125 6.70 14.85 -30.09
CA ALA A 125 7.11 15.90 -29.17
C ALA A 125 6.45 15.72 -27.79
N MET A 126 5.19 15.30 -27.73
CA MET A 126 4.52 15.02 -26.45
C MET A 126 5.27 13.95 -25.64
N ILE A 127 5.69 12.88 -26.33
CA ILE A 127 6.48 11.78 -25.76
C ILE A 127 7.84 12.29 -25.28
N SER A 128 8.55 12.99 -26.15
CA SER A 128 9.92 13.42 -25.92
C SER A 128 10.02 14.50 -24.83
N LEU A 129 9.20 15.56 -24.90
CA LEU A 129 9.21 16.67 -23.94
C LEU A 129 8.87 16.24 -22.50
N HIS A 130 8.07 15.18 -22.33
CA HIS A 130 7.68 14.65 -21.02
C HIS A 130 8.44 13.38 -20.61
N GLY A 131 9.37 12.90 -21.44
CA GLY A 131 10.15 11.69 -21.15
C GLY A 131 9.30 10.44 -20.93
N ILE A 132 8.15 10.31 -21.60
CA ILE A 132 7.25 9.17 -21.47
C ILE A 132 7.39 8.21 -22.64
N THR A 133 6.94 6.96 -22.47
CA THR A 133 6.97 5.98 -23.57
C THR A 133 5.75 6.15 -24.48
N PRO A 134 5.85 5.80 -25.79
CA PRO A 134 4.72 5.81 -26.71
C PRO A 134 3.53 4.98 -26.19
N ARG A 135 3.81 3.82 -25.58
CA ARG A 135 2.80 2.93 -25.02
C ARG A 135 2.03 3.57 -23.86
N ARG A 136 2.70 4.39 -23.04
CA ARG A 136 2.05 5.14 -21.96
C ARG A 136 1.04 6.13 -22.53
N LEU A 137 1.45 6.90 -23.54
CA LEU A 137 0.55 7.85 -24.20
C LEU A 137 -0.65 7.15 -24.86
N GLN A 138 -0.42 6.06 -25.62
CA GLN A 138 -1.51 5.26 -26.21
C GLN A 138 -2.50 4.74 -25.17
N THR A 139 -2.01 4.30 -24.00
CA THR A 139 -2.87 3.84 -22.90
C THR A 139 -3.77 4.98 -22.40
N ILE A 140 -3.22 6.19 -22.25
CA ILE A 140 -3.97 7.38 -21.86
C ILE A 140 -5.06 7.67 -22.89
N LEU A 141 -4.72 7.69 -24.18
CA LEU A 141 -5.67 7.92 -25.28
C LEU A 141 -6.82 6.90 -25.28
N ASN A 142 -6.51 5.62 -25.13
CA ASN A 142 -7.51 4.56 -25.07
C ASN A 142 -8.44 4.71 -23.86
N GLN A 143 -7.89 5.03 -22.68
CA GLN A 143 -8.71 5.24 -21.48
C GLN A 143 -9.60 6.46 -21.61
N MET A 144 -9.07 7.58 -22.13
CA MET A 144 -9.84 8.80 -22.38
C MET A 144 -11.03 8.53 -23.30
N THR A 145 -10.80 7.83 -24.41
CA THR A 145 -11.83 7.57 -25.43
C THR A 145 -12.82 6.47 -25.05
N THR A 146 -12.41 5.51 -24.21
CA THR A 146 -13.28 4.40 -23.78
C THR A 146 -14.06 4.73 -22.51
N HIS A 147 -13.46 5.49 -21.58
CA HIS A 147 -14.04 5.73 -20.25
C HIS A 147 -14.34 7.21 -19.96
N GLY A 148 -14.02 8.12 -20.88
CA GLY A 148 -14.14 9.57 -20.68
C GLY A 148 -13.13 10.17 -19.71
N LYS A 149 -12.26 9.33 -19.11
CA LYS A 149 -11.23 9.74 -18.14
C LYS A 149 -10.09 8.73 -18.09
N VAL A 150 -8.94 9.19 -17.61
CA VAL A 150 -7.83 8.31 -17.25
C VAL A 150 -8.17 7.56 -15.96
N LEU A 151 -8.03 6.23 -15.98
CA LEU A 151 -8.26 5.41 -14.80
C LEU A 151 -7.00 5.31 -13.95
N SER A 152 -7.18 5.16 -12.63
CA SER A 152 -6.09 4.92 -11.69
C SER A 152 -5.33 3.63 -12.03
N ASP A 153 -4.01 3.63 -11.81
CA ASP A 153 -3.16 2.46 -11.99
C ASP A 153 -3.59 1.28 -11.09
N LYS A 154 -3.97 0.17 -11.73
CA LYS A 154 -4.41 -1.07 -11.07
C LYS A 154 -3.29 -2.12 -10.95
N ARG A 155 -2.05 -1.81 -11.34
CA ARG A 155 -0.92 -2.74 -11.18
C ARG A 155 -0.75 -3.16 -9.72
N GLY A 156 -0.54 -4.45 -9.49
CA GLY A 156 -0.42 -5.03 -8.15
C GLY A 156 -1.73 -5.06 -7.34
N ARG A 157 -2.87 -4.65 -7.91
CA ARG A 157 -4.20 -4.67 -7.27
C ARG A 157 -5.08 -5.79 -7.85
N HIS A 158 -4.55 -7.00 -7.96
CA HIS A 158 -5.34 -8.16 -8.39
C HIS A 158 -6.05 -8.81 -7.19
N LYS A 159 -7.26 -9.31 -7.44
CA LYS A 159 -8.04 -10.10 -6.47
C LYS A 159 -7.65 -11.59 -6.48
N ASN A 160 -6.97 -12.06 -7.52
CA ASN A 160 -6.49 -13.44 -7.59
C ASN A 160 -5.43 -13.68 -6.51
N ARG A 161 -5.83 -14.33 -5.41
CA ARG A 161 -4.97 -14.66 -4.27
C ARG A 161 -5.27 -16.09 -3.84
N PRO A 162 -4.82 -17.10 -4.61
CA PRO A 162 -5.20 -18.49 -4.38
C PRO A 162 -4.71 -19.02 -3.02
N HIS A 163 -3.64 -18.42 -2.47
CA HIS A 163 -3.10 -18.76 -1.15
C HIS A 163 -3.57 -17.84 -0.02
N ALA A 164 -4.54 -16.95 -0.26
CA ALA A 164 -5.13 -16.17 0.82
C ALA A 164 -5.97 -17.09 1.72
N LEU A 165 -5.90 -16.85 3.03
CA LEU A 165 -6.73 -17.56 3.98
C LEU A 165 -8.20 -17.23 3.76
N SER A 166 -9.05 -18.24 3.85
CA SER A 166 -10.50 -18.05 3.82
C SER A 166 -10.94 -17.20 5.01
N GLN A 167 -12.03 -16.45 4.85
CA GLN A 167 -12.58 -15.64 5.94
C GLN A 167 -12.98 -16.51 7.14
N ASN A 168 -13.51 -17.71 6.90
CA ASN A 168 -13.90 -18.66 7.94
C ASN A 168 -12.68 -19.11 8.77
N THR A 169 -11.58 -19.48 8.10
CA THR A 169 -10.32 -19.84 8.77
C THR A 169 -9.80 -18.67 9.62
N LEU A 170 -9.83 -17.45 9.08
CA LEU A 170 -9.40 -16.25 9.83
C LEU A 170 -10.25 -16.03 11.09
N THR A 171 -11.56 -16.18 10.99
CA THR A 171 -12.48 -16.05 12.13
C THR A 171 -12.16 -17.08 13.20
N LYS A 172 -11.90 -18.35 12.84
CA LYS A 172 -11.55 -19.40 13.81
C LYS A 172 -10.21 -19.17 14.49
N VAL A 173 -9.22 -18.64 13.76
CA VAL A 173 -7.93 -18.25 14.37
C VAL A 173 -8.14 -17.12 15.38
N HIS A 174 -8.96 -16.12 15.05
CA HIS A 174 -9.29 -15.03 15.97
C HIS A 174 -10.04 -15.52 17.22
N GLU A 175 -11.05 -16.37 17.03
CA GLU A 175 -11.82 -17.01 18.10
C GLU A 175 -10.90 -17.77 19.07
N HIS A 176 -9.95 -18.54 18.53
CA HIS A 176 -8.96 -19.24 19.34
C HIS A 176 -8.10 -18.28 20.18
N ILE A 177 -7.50 -17.27 19.55
CA ILE A 177 -6.60 -16.34 20.26
C ILE A 177 -7.36 -15.51 21.30
N GLN A 178 -8.60 -15.12 21.00
CA GLN A 178 -9.45 -14.36 21.93
C GLN A 178 -9.90 -15.18 23.13
N SER A 179 -10.01 -16.51 22.99
CA SER A 179 -10.33 -17.42 24.10
C SER A 179 -9.19 -17.61 25.11
N LEU A 180 -7.99 -17.11 24.81
CA LEU A 180 -6.85 -17.21 25.73
C LEU A 180 -7.01 -16.24 26.90
N GLN A 181 -6.68 -16.70 28.10
CA GLN A 181 -6.68 -15.86 29.30
C GLN A 181 -5.26 -15.36 29.59
N GLY A 182 -5.10 -14.04 29.68
CA GLY A 182 -3.83 -13.38 29.99
C GLY A 182 -3.94 -12.44 31.17
N ARG A 183 -2.79 -11.97 31.66
CA ARG A 183 -2.69 -10.97 32.75
C ARG A 183 -2.23 -9.64 32.18
N LYS A 184 -2.64 -8.54 32.82
CA LYS A 184 -2.10 -7.20 32.55
C LYS A 184 -0.99 -6.89 33.55
N SER A 185 -0.03 -6.06 33.16
CA SER A 185 0.95 -5.49 34.10
C SER A 185 0.24 -4.60 35.11
N HIS A 186 0.44 -4.86 36.40
CA HIS A 186 -0.25 -4.17 37.50
C HIS A 186 0.17 -2.69 37.62
N TYR A 187 1.46 -2.37 37.45
CA TYR A 187 1.96 -1.01 37.69
C TYR A 187 2.01 -0.15 36.41
N SER A 188 1.80 -0.76 35.25
CA SER A 188 1.85 -0.10 33.94
C SER A 188 0.49 -0.02 33.24
N LEU A 189 -0.62 -0.13 33.97
CA LEU A 189 -1.99 -0.04 33.42
C LEU A 189 -2.20 1.23 32.57
N ASN A 190 -1.59 2.35 32.96
CA ASN A 190 -1.68 3.62 32.23
C ASN A 190 -0.65 3.75 31.08
N LYS A 191 0.34 2.85 30.99
CA LYS A 191 1.47 2.94 30.03
C LYS A 191 1.43 1.86 28.94
N SER A 192 0.76 0.72 29.16
CA SER A 192 0.75 -0.39 28.21
C SER A 192 -0.54 -1.21 28.26
N GLU A 193 -1.17 -1.40 27.09
CA GLU A 193 -2.29 -2.34 26.90
C GLU A 193 -1.82 -3.78 26.59
N LYS A 194 -0.60 -4.14 27.03
CA LYS A 194 0.03 -5.41 26.70
C LYS A 194 -0.48 -6.53 27.61
N LEU A 195 -0.85 -7.66 27.00
CA LEU A 195 -1.27 -8.86 27.71
C LEU A 195 -0.12 -9.86 27.82
N TYR A 196 -0.05 -10.52 28.97
CA TYR A 196 0.98 -11.49 29.31
C TYR A 196 0.34 -12.87 29.53
N LEU A 197 0.73 -13.83 28.70
CA LEU A 197 0.38 -15.24 28.83
C LEU A 197 1.43 -15.97 29.68
N PRO A 198 1.06 -17.08 30.34
CA PRO A 198 2.00 -17.95 31.04
C PRO A 198 3.22 -18.33 30.19
N ASP A 199 4.38 -18.38 30.84
CA ASP A 199 5.70 -18.62 30.26
C ASP A 199 5.82 -20.02 29.63
N GLU A 200 5.00 -20.96 30.11
CA GLU A 200 4.90 -22.31 29.57
C GLU A 200 4.24 -22.34 28.19
N LEU A 201 3.41 -21.34 27.85
CA LEU A 201 2.81 -21.22 26.55
C LEU A 201 3.81 -20.62 25.56
N SER A 202 3.73 -21.07 24.32
CA SER A 202 4.47 -20.48 23.21
C SER A 202 3.56 -20.38 22.00
N VAL A 203 3.91 -19.54 21.03
CA VAL A 203 3.11 -19.44 19.79
C VAL A 203 3.00 -20.79 19.08
N LYS A 204 4.01 -21.65 19.21
CA LYS A 204 4.00 -23.01 18.66
C LYS A 204 2.97 -23.89 19.38
N LYS A 205 2.99 -23.93 20.71
CA LYS A 205 1.99 -24.65 21.52
C LYS A 205 0.57 -24.15 21.25
N LEU A 206 0.39 -22.83 21.17
CA LEU A 206 -0.90 -22.24 20.83
C LEU A 206 -1.38 -22.63 19.42
N HIS A 207 -0.47 -22.81 18.47
CA HIS A 207 -0.83 -23.29 17.13
C HIS A 207 -1.21 -24.78 17.15
N GLU A 208 -0.51 -25.60 17.94
CA GLU A 208 -0.87 -27.01 18.16
C GLU A 208 -2.28 -27.13 18.78
N MET A 209 -2.56 -26.38 19.85
CA MET A 209 -3.90 -26.29 20.47
C MET A 209 -4.98 -25.81 19.49
N TYR A 210 -4.65 -24.84 18.62
CA TYR A 210 -5.56 -24.38 17.57
C TYR A 210 -5.91 -25.51 16.60
N LEU A 211 -4.91 -26.28 16.13
CA LEU A 211 -5.13 -27.37 15.19
C LEU A 211 -5.95 -28.51 15.81
N GLU A 212 -5.78 -28.76 17.11
CA GLU A 212 -6.59 -29.73 17.85
C GLU A 212 -8.06 -29.31 17.96
N LYS A 213 -8.32 -28.02 18.25
CA LYS A 213 -9.67 -27.48 18.43
C LYS A 213 -10.41 -27.24 17.11
N PHE A 214 -9.70 -26.79 16.07
CA PHE A 214 -10.28 -26.38 14.77
C PHE A 214 -9.71 -27.20 13.60
N LYS A 215 -9.78 -28.53 13.69
CA LYS A 215 -9.26 -29.48 12.70
C LYS A 215 -9.75 -29.22 11.26
N SER A 216 -10.99 -28.76 11.09
CA SER A 216 -11.59 -28.45 9.78
C SER A 216 -11.05 -27.16 9.14
N PHE A 217 -10.28 -26.35 9.88
CA PHE A 217 -9.74 -25.06 9.40
C PHE A 217 -8.21 -25.01 9.58
N PRO A 218 -7.45 -25.92 8.95
CA PRO A 218 -6.01 -25.99 9.14
C PRO A 218 -5.32 -24.73 8.61
N ILE A 219 -4.25 -24.33 9.29
CA ILE A 219 -3.42 -23.18 8.92
C ILE A 219 -1.96 -23.52 9.19
N SER A 220 -1.04 -22.97 8.40
CA SER A 220 0.39 -23.10 8.68
C SER A 220 0.78 -22.30 9.92
N TYR A 221 1.80 -22.79 10.64
CA TYR A 221 2.38 -22.10 11.80
C TYR A 221 2.77 -20.65 11.47
N HIS A 222 3.36 -20.42 10.28
CA HIS A 222 3.76 -19.09 9.85
C HIS A 222 2.57 -18.12 9.79
N SER A 223 1.47 -18.55 9.19
CA SER A 223 0.27 -17.73 9.06
C SER A 223 -0.41 -17.48 10.41
N TYR A 224 -0.48 -18.50 11.28
CA TYR A 224 -0.97 -18.35 12.65
C TYR A 224 -0.12 -17.35 13.45
N ARG A 225 1.21 -17.53 13.47
CA ARG A 225 2.16 -16.63 14.12
C ARG A 225 2.06 -15.21 13.59
N LYS A 226 1.88 -15.05 12.28
CA LYS A 226 1.72 -13.74 11.65
C LYS A 226 0.50 -13.04 12.23
N ILE A 227 -0.67 -13.68 12.22
CA ILE A 227 -1.91 -13.13 12.80
C ILE A 227 -1.71 -12.79 14.28
N PHE A 228 -1.14 -13.71 15.06
CA PHE A 228 -0.87 -13.50 16.48
C PHE A 228 -0.01 -12.26 16.74
N VAL A 229 1.07 -12.06 15.98
CA VAL A 229 2.01 -10.95 16.17
C VAL A 229 1.51 -9.64 15.56
N THR A 230 0.73 -9.68 14.48
CA THR A 230 0.24 -8.47 13.81
C THR A 230 -1.00 -7.90 14.47
N ASP A 231 -1.90 -8.76 14.93
CA ASP A 231 -3.25 -8.34 15.34
C ASP A 231 -3.38 -8.19 16.85
N TYR A 232 -2.45 -8.78 17.62
CA TYR A 232 -2.50 -8.80 19.08
C TYR A 232 -1.21 -8.28 19.73
N ASN A 233 -1.36 -7.58 20.85
CA ASN A 233 -0.25 -7.11 21.69
C ASN A 233 -0.01 -8.05 22.89
N ILE A 234 0.38 -9.29 22.59
CA ILE A 234 0.60 -10.33 23.61
C ILE A 234 2.10 -10.61 23.77
N SER A 235 2.54 -10.94 24.98
CA SER A 235 3.84 -11.55 25.29
C SER A 235 3.64 -12.77 26.20
N PHE A 236 4.67 -13.61 26.27
CA PHE A 236 4.81 -14.66 27.28
C PHE A 236 5.72 -14.11 28.37
N GLY A 237 5.58 -14.59 29.60
CA GLY A 237 6.40 -14.09 30.69
C GLY A 237 5.62 -13.35 31.76
N TYR A 238 6.31 -13.10 32.86
CA TYR A 238 6.00 -11.99 33.74
C TYR A 238 6.54 -10.65 33.15
N PRO A 239 5.86 -9.51 33.39
CA PRO A 239 6.42 -8.19 33.13
C PRO A 239 7.80 -8.01 33.81
N ARG A 240 8.83 -7.56 33.07
CA ARG A 240 10.20 -7.41 33.63
C ARG A 240 10.36 -6.25 34.61
N TYR A 241 9.46 -5.28 34.53
CA TYR A 241 9.30 -4.25 35.55
C TYR A 241 8.06 -4.72 36.30
N ASP A 242 8.20 -5.21 37.52
CA ASP A 242 7.17 -5.28 38.58
C ASP A 242 7.48 -6.40 39.59
N THR A 243 8.44 -6.18 40.49
CA THR A 243 8.11 -6.45 41.89
C THR A 243 7.90 -5.12 42.58
N CYS A 244 6.82 -5.05 43.33
CA CYS A 244 6.58 -4.00 44.32
C CYS A 244 6.81 -4.63 45.67
N SER A 245 7.15 -3.81 46.65
CA SER A 245 7.39 -4.23 48.03
C SER A 245 6.31 -5.17 48.57
N LYS A 246 5.02 -4.95 48.23
CA LYS A 246 3.93 -5.87 48.60
C LYS A 246 4.00 -7.23 47.90
N CYS A 247 4.34 -7.28 46.61
CA CYS A 247 4.50 -8.53 45.88
C CYS A 247 5.72 -9.31 46.38
N ASP A 248 6.80 -8.62 46.78
CA ASP A 248 7.98 -9.23 47.40
C ASP A 248 7.64 -9.80 48.79
N GLU A 249 6.83 -9.09 49.59
CA GLU A 249 6.30 -9.58 50.87
C GLU A 249 5.44 -10.84 50.69
N PHE A 250 4.50 -10.84 49.74
CA PHE A 250 3.67 -12.02 49.48
C PHE A 250 4.48 -13.20 48.93
N THR A 251 5.44 -12.96 48.04
CA THR A 251 6.32 -14.03 47.53
C THR A 251 7.19 -14.60 48.66
N SER A 252 7.64 -13.75 49.58
CA SER A 252 8.39 -14.17 50.76
C SER A 252 7.52 -15.00 51.71
N GLN A 253 6.29 -14.58 52.00
CA GLN A 253 5.32 -15.33 52.81
C GLN A 253 4.98 -16.69 52.18
N GLU A 254 4.73 -16.74 50.87
CA GLU A 254 4.43 -17.98 50.16
C GLU A 254 5.60 -18.96 50.18
N SER A 255 6.84 -18.45 50.15
CA SER A 255 8.05 -19.27 50.27
C SER A 255 8.28 -19.81 51.69
N ILE A 256 7.81 -19.11 52.71
CA ILE A 256 7.89 -19.53 54.12
C ILE A 256 6.87 -20.64 54.39
N LEU A 257 5.62 -20.46 53.95
CA LEU A 257 4.56 -21.46 54.12
C LEU A 257 4.90 -22.80 53.44
N LYS A 258 5.46 -22.77 52.23
CA LYS A 258 5.92 -24.00 51.53
C LYS A 258 7.06 -24.72 52.26
N LYS A 259 7.88 -24.00 53.04
CA LYS A 259 8.94 -24.59 53.88
C LYS A 259 8.40 -25.19 55.18
N GLU A 260 7.26 -24.70 55.67
CA GLU A 260 6.60 -25.24 56.86
C GLU A 260 5.80 -26.51 56.52
N ASP A 261 5.11 -26.51 55.37
CA ASP A 261 4.38 -27.69 54.87
C ASP A 261 5.29 -28.86 54.46
N SER A 262 6.55 -28.60 54.09
CA SER A 262 7.53 -29.65 53.78
C SER A 262 8.30 -30.17 55.00
N ARG A 263 8.04 -29.58 56.18
CA ARG A 263 8.61 -30.00 57.47
C ARG A 263 7.60 -30.71 58.38
N SER A 264 6.34 -30.78 57.97
CA SER A 264 5.28 -31.59 58.59
C SER A 264 5.17 -32.94 57.88
#